data_AF-A0A3M1DU98-F1
#
_entry.id   AF-A0A3M1DU98-F1
#
_cell.length_a   1.000
_cell.length_b   1.000
_cell.length_c   1.000
_cell.angle_alpha   90.00
_cell.angle_beta   90.00
_cell.angle_gamma   90.00
#
_symmetry.space_group_name_H-M   'P 1'
#
loop_
_entity.id
_entity.type
_entity.pdbx_description
1 polymer ?
#
loop_
_entity_poly.entity_id
_entity_poly.type
_entity_poly.pdbx_seq_one_letter_code
_entity_poly.pdbx_strand_id
1 'polypeptide(L)'
;MSMRPLLFSLLSLLLSSCGVHQRQAATPAPESYEPEPEPYEVEAHRDLPPATDDGRIAFQILQINDVYEIAPLPGDNLGGMARLKTLFDSLYNENPNTLFVVAGDFLSPSLLGSLKVDGERIAGRQMVEVMNHAGVDVVAFGNH
;
A
#
# COMPACT_ATOMS: atom_id res chain seq x y z
N MET A 1 -55.26 -7.22 -6.91
CA MET A 1 -53.83 -7.58 -6.76
C MET A 1 -53.15 -7.25 -8.09
N SER A 2 -52.62 -6.03 -8.23
CA SER A 2 -51.16 -5.69 -8.25
C SER A 2 -50.39 -6.52 -9.30
N MET A 3 -49.70 -6.01 -10.32
CA MET A 3 -49.09 -4.70 -10.58
C MET A 3 -48.90 -4.53 -12.11
N ARG A 4 -48.83 -3.29 -12.62
CA ARG A 4 -48.75 -2.90 -14.06
C ARG A 4 -47.27 -2.65 -14.55
N PRO A 5 -46.98 -2.02 -15.72
CA PRO A 5 -46.36 -2.63 -16.92
C PRO A 5 -45.10 -1.85 -17.40
N LEU A 6 -44.58 -2.06 -18.62
CA LEU A 6 -43.78 -1.07 -19.43
C LEU A 6 -43.45 -1.71 -20.81
N LEU A 7 -44.16 -1.40 -21.92
CA LEU A 7 -43.94 -0.34 -22.94
C LEU A 7 -42.53 -0.30 -23.57
N PHE A 8 -42.31 -0.76 -24.82
CA PHE A 8 -42.51 -0.12 -26.15
C PHE A 8 -41.75 1.20 -26.41
N SER A 9 -40.80 1.21 -27.37
CA SER A 9 -40.86 2.00 -28.64
C SER A 9 -39.49 2.35 -29.24
N LEU A 10 -39.43 2.21 -30.57
CA LEU A 10 -38.46 2.73 -31.57
C LEU A 10 -38.12 4.23 -31.41
N LEU A 11 -36.95 4.67 -31.92
CA LEU A 11 -36.81 5.73 -32.97
C LEU A 11 -35.35 5.96 -33.42
N SER A 12 -35.16 6.13 -34.74
CA SER A 12 -33.92 6.43 -35.48
C SER A 12 -33.40 7.88 -35.30
N LEU A 13 -32.11 8.14 -35.58
CA LEU A 13 -31.63 9.48 -35.95
C LEU A 13 -30.38 9.46 -36.88
N LEU A 14 -30.48 10.21 -37.98
CA LEU A 14 -29.42 10.62 -38.93
C LEU A 14 -28.87 12.02 -38.54
N LEU A 15 -27.82 12.47 -39.27
CA LEU A 15 -27.18 13.80 -39.41
C LEU A 15 -25.83 13.93 -38.68
N SER A 16 -24.83 14.70 -39.14
CA SER A 16 -24.45 15.33 -40.41
C SER A 16 -23.06 15.98 -40.20
N SER A 17 -22.36 16.23 -41.30
CA SER A 17 -21.12 17.03 -41.49
C SER A 17 -20.84 18.19 -40.52
N CYS A 18 -19.56 18.37 -40.15
CA CYS A 18 -18.92 19.70 -40.15
C CYS A 18 -17.39 19.60 -40.12
N GLY A 19 -16.73 20.14 -41.14
CA GLY A 19 -15.28 20.32 -41.16
C GLY A 19 -14.86 21.66 -40.54
N VAL A 20 -13.76 21.65 -39.79
CA VAL A 20 -12.93 22.83 -39.49
C VAL A 20 -11.47 22.41 -39.55
N HIS A 21 -10.73 22.96 -40.51
CA HIS A 21 -9.27 22.91 -40.54
C HIS A 21 -8.72 23.96 -39.56
N GLN A 22 -8.14 23.50 -38.45
CA GLN A 22 -7.29 24.32 -37.59
C GLN A 22 -5.86 23.76 -37.63
N ARG A 23 -4.92 24.69 -37.71
CA ARG A 23 -3.48 24.50 -37.93
C ARG A 23 -2.90 23.41 -37.00
N GLN A 24 -2.18 22.44 -37.58
CA GLN A 24 -1.32 21.56 -36.80
C GLN A 24 -0.19 22.40 -36.18
N ALA A 25 -0.29 22.63 -34.86
CA ALA A 25 0.89 22.83 -34.05
C ALA A 25 1.73 21.54 -34.14
N ALA A 26 3.03 21.69 -34.36
CA ALA A 26 3.95 20.55 -34.33
C ALA A 26 3.81 19.85 -32.98
N THR A 27 3.43 18.58 -33.01
CA THR A 27 3.36 17.71 -31.85
C THR A 27 4.75 17.69 -31.20
N PRO A 28 4.89 17.95 -29.88
CA PRO A 28 6.13 17.63 -29.20
C PRO A 28 6.41 16.13 -29.39
N ALA A 29 7.69 15.79 -29.60
CA ALA A 29 8.12 14.40 -29.69
C ALA A 29 7.58 13.62 -28.49
N PRO A 30 7.07 12.38 -28.68
CA PRO A 30 6.55 11.61 -27.57
C PRO A 30 7.65 11.46 -26.52
N GLU A 31 7.36 11.97 -25.33
CA GLU A 31 8.04 11.61 -24.09
C GLU A 31 8.16 10.09 -24.10
N SER A 32 9.40 9.60 -23.99
CA SER A 32 9.70 8.17 -24.10
C SER A 32 8.83 7.42 -23.12
N TYR A 33 7.88 6.65 -23.65
CA TYR A 33 7.02 5.78 -22.88
C TYR A 33 7.91 4.77 -22.15
N GLU A 34 8.17 5.03 -20.87
CA GLU A 34 8.60 3.99 -19.96
C GLU A 34 7.36 3.12 -19.70
N PRO A 35 7.40 1.83 -20.06
CA PRO A 35 6.25 0.97 -19.81
C PRO A 35 5.98 0.93 -18.30
N GLU A 36 4.71 1.12 -17.93
CA GLU A 36 4.20 0.79 -16.61
C GLU A 36 4.74 -0.60 -16.22
N PRO A 37 5.32 -0.78 -15.03
CA PRO A 37 5.82 -2.08 -14.63
C PRO A 37 4.69 -3.10 -14.71
N GLU A 38 4.92 -4.20 -15.42
CA GLU A 38 4.02 -5.35 -15.46
C GLU A 38 3.55 -5.67 -14.03
N PRO A 39 2.25 -5.92 -13.81
CA PRO A 39 1.75 -6.21 -12.48
C PRO A 39 2.55 -7.39 -11.91
N TYR A 40 3.23 -7.14 -10.80
CA TYR A 40 3.98 -8.17 -10.08
C TYR A 40 2.98 -9.24 -9.65
N GLU A 41 3.00 -10.38 -10.34
CA GLU A 41 2.22 -11.55 -9.96
C GLU A 41 2.73 -12.03 -8.59
N VAL A 42 1.96 -11.74 -7.55
CA VAL A 42 2.15 -12.38 -6.25
C VAL A 42 1.61 -13.80 -6.43
N GLU A 43 2.51 -14.76 -6.66
CA GLU A 43 2.22 -16.20 -6.70
C GLU A 43 1.63 -16.65 -5.35
N ALA A 44 0.32 -16.46 -5.19
CA ALA A 44 -0.41 -16.89 -4.01
C ALA A 44 -0.68 -18.40 -4.10
N HIS A 45 -0.33 -19.10 -3.02
CA HIS A 45 -0.55 -20.53 -2.77
C HIS A 45 0.19 -21.50 -3.69
N ARG A 46 1.45 -21.79 -3.32
CA ARG A 46 1.99 -23.13 -3.59
C ARG A 46 1.18 -24.11 -2.76
N ASP A 47 0.51 -25.06 -3.40
CA ASP A 47 -0.03 -26.25 -2.73
C ASP A 47 1.13 -26.97 -2.05
N LEU A 48 1.32 -26.71 -0.76
CA LEU A 48 2.34 -27.39 0.02
C LEU A 48 1.89 -28.86 0.15
N PRO A 49 2.76 -29.83 -0.14
CA PRO A 49 2.45 -31.23 0.08
C PRO A 49 2.06 -31.44 1.56
N PRO A 50 1.23 -32.46 1.88
CA PRO A 50 0.84 -32.75 3.25
C PRO A 50 2.10 -32.83 4.13
N ALA A 51 2.13 -32.02 5.18
CA ALA A 51 3.31 -31.83 6.02
C ALA A 51 3.69 -33.12 6.74
N THR A 52 4.54 -33.94 6.12
CA THR A 52 5.42 -34.85 6.85
C THR A 52 6.49 -34.00 7.51
N ASP A 53 6.59 -34.09 8.84
CA ASP A 53 7.64 -33.41 9.61
C ASP A 53 9.02 -33.86 9.10
N ASP A 54 9.73 -32.95 8.44
CA ASP A 54 11.08 -33.16 7.91
C ASP A 54 12.18 -32.73 8.89
N GLY A 55 11.80 -32.36 10.13
CA GLY A 55 12.68 -31.89 11.18
C GLY A 55 13.20 -30.46 10.96
N ARG A 56 12.62 -29.68 10.05
CA ARG A 56 13.03 -28.30 9.77
C ARG A 56 11.99 -27.29 10.27
N ILE A 57 12.47 -26.13 10.70
CA ILE A 57 11.64 -24.99 11.04
C ILE A 57 11.90 -23.90 10.00
N ALA A 58 10.85 -23.47 9.30
CA ALA A 58 10.91 -22.31 8.43
C ALA A 58 10.67 -21.04 9.27
N PHE A 59 11.61 -20.11 9.23
CA PHE A 59 11.46 -18.78 9.82
C PHE A 59 11.23 -17.75 8.73
N GLN A 60 10.35 -16.80 9.00
CA GLN A 60 10.06 -15.68 8.12
C GLN A 60 10.40 -14.38 8.84
N ILE A 61 11.00 -13.43 8.13
CA ILE A 61 11.29 -12.11 8.66
C ILE A 61 10.61 -11.10 7.74
N LEU A 62 9.74 -10.26 8.31
CA LEU A 62 9.29 -9.02 7.71
C LEU A 62 10.16 -7.90 8.28
N GLN A 63 11.00 -7.29 7.45
CA GLN A 63 11.92 -6.25 7.89
C GLN A 63 11.60 -4.91 7.22
N ILE A 64 11.57 -3.84 8.03
CA ILE A 64 11.48 -2.45 7.60
C ILE A 64 12.64 -1.64 8.18
N ASN A 65 12.89 -0.44 7.64
CA ASN A 65 13.90 0.50 8.11
C ASN A 65 13.50 1.93 7.74
N ASP A 66 14.10 2.94 8.39
CA ASP A 66 13.94 4.36 8.02
C ASP A 66 12.47 4.81 7.98
N VAL A 67 11.67 4.38 8.95
CA VAL A 67 10.22 4.68 8.99
C VAL A 67 9.96 5.94 9.80
N TYR A 68 9.82 7.05 9.09
CA TYR A 68 9.72 8.39 9.67
C TYR A 68 8.29 8.88 9.90
N GLU A 69 7.30 8.27 9.24
CA GLU A 69 5.89 8.62 9.36
C GLU A 69 5.02 7.37 9.49
N ILE A 70 4.01 7.45 10.37
CA ILE A 70 3.06 6.34 10.61
C ILE A 70 2.02 6.20 9.49
N ALA A 71 1.76 7.29 8.77
CA ALA A 71 0.76 7.36 7.71
C ALA A 71 1.43 7.38 6.33
N PRO A 72 0.71 6.96 5.27
CA PRO A 72 1.15 7.15 3.90
C PRO A 72 1.47 8.62 3.61
N LEU A 73 2.47 8.86 2.76
CA LEU A 73 2.78 10.22 2.33
C LEU A 73 1.68 10.74 1.38
N PRO A 74 1.42 12.06 1.37
CA PRO A 74 0.47 12.63 0.43
C PRO A 74 0.93 12.40 -1.02
N GLY A 75 0.08 11.77 -1.83
CA GLY A 75 0.24 11.72 -3.29
C GLY A 75 0.54 10.35 -3.89
N ASP A 76 1.05 9.38 -3.13
CA ASP A 76 1.37 8.04 -3.65
C ASP A 76 0.50 6.91 -3.06
N ASN A 77 -0.20 7.14 -1.92
CA ASN A 77 -0.95 6.09 -1.20
C ASN A 77 -0.10 4.83 -0.90
N LEU A 78 1.23 4.98 -0.85
CA LEU A 78 2.16 3.90 -0.57
C LEU A 78 2.58 3.92 0.91
N GLY A 79 2.89 2.74 1.43
CA GLY A 79 3.37 2.57 2.81
C GLY A 79 2.30 2.76 3.88
N GLY A 80 2.73 3.27 5.04
CA GLY A 80 1.91 3.42 6.25
C GLY A 80 1.85 2.16 7.12
N MET A 81 1.85 2.35 8.43
CA MET A 81 1.88 1.26 9.41
C MET A 81 0.61 0.41 9.38
N ALA A 82 -0.54 0.97 9.00
CA ALA A 82 -1.78 0.21 8.84
C ALA A 82 -1.67 -0.85 7.73
N ARG A 83 -1.00 -0.51 6.61
CA ARG A 83 -0.77 -1.46 5.51
C ARG A 83 0.25 -2.52 5.89
N LEU A 84 1.31 -2.11 6.60
CA LEU A 84 2.30 -3.04 7.16
C LEU A 84 1.67 -4.04 8.12
N LYS A 85 0.73 -3.61 8.98
CA LYS A 85 -0.01 -4.51 9.85
C LYS A 85 -0.80 -5.56 9.06
N THR A 86 -1.53 -5.16 8.03
CA THR A 86 -2.25 -6.10 7.17
C THR A 86 -1.31 -7.11 6.49
N LEU A 87 -0.14 -6.64 6.02
CA LEU A 87 0.87 -7.53 5.44
C LEU A 87 1.43 -8.51 6.48
N PHE A 88 1.78 -8.01 7.68
CA PHE A 88 2.25 -8.85 8.77
C PHE A 88 1.23 -9.91 9.16
N ASP A 89 -0.05 -9.56 9.29
CA ASP A 89 -1.11 -10.51 9.61
C ASP A 89 -1.25 -11.60 8.54
N SER A 90 -1.13 -11.26 7.26
CA SER A 90 -1.12 -12.25 6.17
C SER A 90 0.05 -13.23 6.32
N LEU A 91 1.26 -12.70 6.46
CA LEU A 91 2.48 -13.50 6.57
C LEU A 91 2.48 -14.37 7.84
N TYR A 92 1.98 -13.84 8.95
CA TYR A 92 1.88 -14.55 10.22
C TYR A 92 0.86 -15.71 10.14
N ASN A 93 -0.26 -15.51 9.42
CA ASN A 93 -1.23 -16.57 9.18
C ASN A 93 -0.69 -17.68 8.27
N GLU A 94 0.24 -17.34 7.35
CA GLU A 94 0.94 -18.31 6.51
C GLU A 94 2.01 -19.09 7.29
N ASN A 95 2.76 -18.41 8.16
CA ASN A 95 3.78 -19.01 9.01
C ASN A 95 3.85 -18.31 10.39
N PRO A 96 3.46 -18.96 11.49
CA PRO A 96 3.51 -18.35 12.82
C PRO A 96 4.94 -18.10 13.33
N ASN A 97 5.97 -18.65 12.66
CA ASN A 97 7.38 -18.33 12.91
C ASN A 97 7.81 -17.07 12.12
N THR A 98 6.94 -16.06 12.05
CA THR A 98 7.20 -14.77 11.40
C THR A 98 7.57 -13.73 12.43
N LEU A 99 8.69 -13.03 12.22
CA LEU A 99 9.14 -11.90 13.03
C LEU A 99 8.98 -10.59 12.26
N PHE A 100 8.45 -9.57 12.94
CA PHE A 100 8.40 -8.20 12.42
C PHE A 100 9.52 -7.35 13.03
N VAL A 101 10.46 -6.91 12.20
CA VAL A 101 11.71 -6.29 12.61
C VAL A 101 11.88 -4.89 12.03
N VAL A 102 12.34 -3.94 12.86
CA VAL A 102 12.76 -2.59 12.44
C VAL A 102 14.28 -2.45 12.59
N ALA A 103 14.98 -2.16 11.50
CA ALA A 103 16.45 -2.10 11.49
C ALA A 103 17.05 -0.75 11.96
N GLY A 104 16.24 0.15 12.51
CA GLY A 104 16.69 1.44 13.04
C GLY A 104 15.94 2.64 12.45
N ASP A 105 16.37 3.83 12.85
CA ASP A 105 15.95 5.14 12.36
C ASP A 105 14.43 5.27 12.14
N PHE A 106 13.68 5.33 13.26
CA PHE A 106 12.22 5.43 13.20
C PHE A 106 11.63 6.55 14.07
N LEU A 107 12.42 7.22 14.88
CA LEU A 107 11.94 8.30 15.76
C LEU A 107 12.13 9.69 15.16
N SER A 108 13.17 9.87 14.33
CA SER A 108 13.53 11.16 13.74
C SER A 108 14.11 10.97 12.33
N PRO A 109 13.86 11.88 11.39
CA PRO A 109 12.90 13.00 11.47
C PRO A 109 11.45 12.49 11.51
N SER A 110 10.56 13.22 12.16
CA SER A 110 9.11 12.96 12.08
C SER A 110 8.35 14.26 12.31
N LEU A 111 7.45 14.60 11.38
CA LEU A 111 6.58 15.76 11.48
C LEU A 111 5.67 15.63 12.71
N LEU A 112 5.01 14.48 12.86
CA LEU A 112 4.16 14.22 14.02
C LEU A 112 4.96 14.21 15.32
N GLY A 113 6.19 13.69 15.30
CA GLY A 113 7.09 13.73 16.45
C GLY A 113 7.46 15.14 16.90
N SER A 114 7.28 16.17 16.06
CA SER A 114 7.53 17.57 16.38
C SER A 114 6.34 18.31 16.99
N LEU A 115 5.12 17.76 16.89
CA LEU A 115 3.91 18.38 17.40
C LEU A 115 3.91 18.44 18.92
N LYS A 116 3.15 19.41 19.46
CA LYS A 116 2.90 19.53 20.90
C LYS A 116 1.46 19.19 21.24
N VAL A 117 1.27 18.41 22.28
CA VAL A 117 -0.02 18.08 22.90
C VAL A 117 0.10 18.46 24.37
N ASP A 118 -0.84 19.25 24.88
CA ASP A 118 -0.84 19.76 26.26
C ASP A 118 0.46 20.49 26.68
N GLY A 119 1.11 21.14 25.72
CA GLY A 119 2.36 21.88 25.93
C GLY A 119 3.64 21.05 25.82
N GLU A 120 3.53 19.72 25.75
CA GLU A 120 4.67 18.80 25.62
C GLU A 120 4.83 18.26 24.21
N ARG A 121 6.07 18.06 23.77
CA ARG A 121 6.35 17.47 22.46
C ARG A 121 6.04 15.97 22.48
N ILE A 122 5.42 15.45 21.43
CA ILE A 122 5.10 14.01 21.33
C ILE A 122 6.38 13.15 21.32
N ALA A 123 7.46 13.65 20.69
CA ALA A 123 8.82 13.10 20.80
C ALA A 123 8.93 11.60 20.44
N GLY A 124 8.21 11.18 19.40
CA GLY A 124 8.25 9.80 18.91
C GLY A 124 7.30 8.84 19.61
N ARG A 125 6.59 9.27 20.67
CA ARG A 125 5.59 8.45 21.38
C ARG A 125 4.54 7.87 20.43
N GLN A 126 4.09 8.65 19.46
CA GLN A 126 3.12 8.21 18.45
C GLN A 126 3.66 7.04 17.60
N MET A 127 4.96 7.03 17.30
CA MET A 127 5.56 5.97 16.52
C MET A 127 5.64 4.68 17.33
N VAL A 128 6.10 4.78 18.58
CA VAL A 128 6.18 3.65 19.51
C VAL A 128 4.80 3.03 19.74
N GLU A 129 3.77 3.85 19.97
CA GLU A 129 2.40 3.38 20.17
C GLU A 129 1.87 2.62 18.93
N VAL A 130 2.09 3.16 17.73
CA VAL A 130 1.65 2.52 16.49
C VAL A 130 2.45 1.24 16.20
N MET A 131 3.76 1.22 16.40
CA MET A 131 4.60 0.03 16.19
C MET A 131 4.23 -1.09 17.16
N ASN A 132 3.97 -0.77 18.43
CA ASN A 132 3.45 -1.73 19.40
C ASN A 132 2.11 -2.33 18.96
N HIS A 133 1.20 -1.49 18.45
CA HIS A 133 -0.08 -1.96 17.92
C HIS A 133 0.06 -2.77 16.62
N ALA A 134 1.06 -2.45 15.80
CA ALA A 134 1.36 -3.16 14.57
C ALA A 134 2.02 -4.53 14.80
N GLY A 135 2.47 -4.83 16.01
CA GLY A 135 3.09 -6.12 16.35
C GLY A 135 4.56 -6.19 15.94
N VAL A 136 5.30 -5.08 16.00
CA VAL A 136 6.76 -5.12 15.85
C VAL A 136 7.38 -5.88 17.03
N ASP A 137 8.18 -6.90 16.73
CA ASP A 137 8.81 -7.77 17.72
C ASP A 137 10.16 -7.26 18.18
N VAL A 138 10.97 -6.78 17.23
CA VAL A 138 12.38 -6.43 17.45
C VAL A 138 12.71 -5.12 16.75
N VAL A 139 13.42 -4.24 17.45
CA VAL A 139 13.96 -3.00 16.88
C VAL A 139 15.44 -2.89 17.18
N ALA A 140 16.19 -2.29 16.25
CA ALA A 140 17.54 -1.81 16.48
C ALA A 140 17.55 -0.30 16.72
N PHE A 141 18.60 0.19 17.37
CA PHE A 141 18.89 1.63 17.38
C PHE A 141 19.56 2.00 16.07
N GLY A 142 19.10 3.09 15.44
CA GLY A 142 19.83 3.74 14.38
C GLY A 142 20.56 4.98 14.90
N ASN A 143 21.02 5.83 13.97
CA ASN A 143 21.67 7.10 14.27
C ASN A 143 20.68 8.22 14.62
N HIS A 144 19.38 8.06 14.36
CA HIS A 144 18.33 9.04 14.62
C HIS A 144 17.22 8.53 15.55
#